data_AF-A0A3N5MWY1-F1
#
_entry.id   AF-A0A3N5MWY1-F1
#
_cell.length_a   1.000
_cell.length_b   1.000
_cell.length_c   1.000
_cell.angle_alpha   90.00
_cell.angle_beta   90.00
_cell.angle_gamma   90.00
#
_symmetry.space_group_name_H-M   'P 1'
#
loop_
_entity.id
_entity.type
_entity.pdbx_description
1 polymer ?
#
loop_
_entity_poly.entity_id
_entity_poly.type
_entity_poly.pdbx_seq_one_letter_code
_entity_poly.pdbx_strand_id
1 'polypeptide(L)'
;GILVARPAGRWMDRSGLRPVIATALAAMLLAWGVLSLAAWTAAAVVAGVVLLDCALRAAMVANQTLVNTAVPDSRARANTDFGTHVWGGNATGAFLASWAYAQFGWLAVCAVAAVASATALAIHWAGGRESGATATGDAAR
;
A
#
# COMPACT_ATOMS: atom_id res chain seq x y z
N GLY A 1 5.59 0.93 15.54
CA GLY A 1 5.94 -0.46 15.19
C GLY A 1 5.08 -1.48 15.92
N ILE A 2 5.44 -1.83 17.17
CA ILE A 2 4.83 -2.97 17.90
C ILE A 2 3.44 -2.68 18.51
N LEU A 3 3.11 -1.42 18.81
CA LEU A 3 1.84 -1.04 19.47
C LEU A 3 0.62 -1.10 18.54
N VAL A 4 0.81 -0.99 17.22
CA VAL A 4 -0.26 -1.11 16.20
C VAL A 4 -0.37 -2.54 15.65
N ALA A 5 0.61 -3.40 15.95
CA ALA A 5 0.66 -4.78 15.43
C ALA A 5 -0.44 -5.68 16.02
N ARG A 6 -0.89 -5.44 17.25
CA ARG A 6 -1.90 -6.30 17.91
C ARG A 6 -3.35 -6.05 17.46
N PRO A 7 -3.80 -4.80 17.23
CA PRO A 7 -5.13 -4.57 16.65
C PRO A 7 -5.22 -5.01 15.17
N ALA A 8 -4.16 -4.75 14.37
CA ALA A 8 -4.15 -5.06 12.94
C ALA A 8 -4.20 -6.58 12.67
N GLY A 9 -3.52 -7.40 13.48
CA GLY A 9 -3.57 -8.87 13.37
C GLY A 9 -4.95 -9.47 13.65
N ARG A 10 -5.68 -8.96 14.66
CA ARG A 10 -7.05 -9.42 14.95
C ARG A 10 -8.07 -9.01 13.87
N TRP A 11 -7.80 -7.94 13.12
CA TRP A 11 -8.62 -7.52 11.98
C TRP A 11 -8.30 -8.31 10.71
N MET A 12 -7.03 -8.70 10.50
CA MET A 12 -6.60 -9.60 9.43
C MET A 12 -7.31 -10.96 9.48
N ASP A 13 -7.42 -11.55 10.67
CA ASP A 13 -8.02 -12.89 10.84
C ASP A 13 -9.54 -12.90 10.66
N ARG A 14 -10.22 -11.74 10.76
CA ARG A 14 -11.69 -11.66 10.79
C ARG A 14 -12.32 -11.12 9.51
N SER A 15 -11.58 -10.36 8.69
CA SER A 15 -12.16 -9.55 7.60
C SER A 15 -11.61 -9.88 6.20
N GLY A 16 -10.58 -10.73 6.09
CA GLY A 16 -9.94 -11.11 4.82
C GLY A 16 -8.88 -10.11 4.33
N LEU A 17 -8.14 -10.46 3.27
CA LEU A 17 -6.99 -9.69 2.77
C LEU A 17 -7.34 -8.30 2.21
N ARG A 18 -8.55 -8.14 1.65
CA ARG A 18 -9.00 -6.90 1.00
C ARG A 18 -9.12 -5.68 1.94
N PRO A 19 -9.76 -5.77 3.12
CA PRO A 19 -9.84 -4.64 4.05
C PRO A 19 -8.49 -4.27 4.68
N VAL A 20 -7.56 -5.22 4.76
CA VAL A 20 -6.20 -4.96 5.28
C VAL A 20 -5.42 -4.07 4.31
N ILE A 21 -5.51 -4.35 3.01
CA ILE A 21 -4.91 -3.50 1.97
C ILE A 21 -5.57 -2.11 1.97
N ALA A 22 -6.91 -2.03 2.08
CA ALA A 22 -7.62 -0.77 2.09
C ALA A 22 -7.26 0.11 3.30
N THR A 23 -7.17 -0.47 4.49
CA THR A 23 -6.79 0.25 5.72
C THR A 23 -5.33 0.70 5.69
N ALA A 24 -4.42 -0.11 5.14
CA ALA A 24 -3.03 0.27 4.95
C ALA A 24 -2.89 1.45 3.95
N LEU A 25 -3.64 1.43 2.84
CA LEU A 25 -3.67 2.53 1.88
C LEU A 25 -4.26 3.81 2.48
N ALA A 26 -5.34 3.71 3.26
CA ALA A 26 -5.91 4.85 3.97
C ALA A 26 -4.94 5.44 5.00
N ALA A 27 -4.24 4.59 5.76
CA ALA A 27 -3.21 5.02 6.70
C ALA A 27 -2.02 5.69 6.00
N MET A 28 -1.63 5.19 4.82
CA MET A 28 -0.60 5.81 3.98
C MET A 28 -1.01 7.23 3.54
N LEU A 29 -2.25 7.40 3.08
CA LEU A 29 -2.82 8.70 2.70
C LEU A 29 -2.82 9.69 3.88
N LEU A 30 -3.23 9.24 5.06
CA LEU A 30 -3.19 10.03 6.28
C LEU A 30 -1.76 10.42 6.65
N ALA A 31 -0.79 9.50 6.52
CA ALA A 31 0.61 9.78 6.80
C ALA A 31 1.17 10.86 5.86
N TRP A 32 0.83 10.84 4.57
CA TRP A 32 1.23 11.90 3.62
C TRP A 32 0.59 13.26 3.94
N GLY A 33 -0.68 13.27 4.38
CA GLY A 33 -1.34 14.49 4.86
C GLY A 33 -0.72 15.05 6.13
N VAL A 34 -0.28 14.18 7.05
CA VAL A 34 0.48 14.60 8.22
C VAL A 34 1.86 15.12 7.81
N LEU A 35 2.57 14.44 6.91
CA LEU A 35 3.91 14.83 6.45
C LEU A 35 3.94 16.17 5.69
N SER A 36 2.86 16.53 5.00
CA SER A 36 2.75 17.84 4.33
C SER A 36 2.57 18.99 5.33
N LEU A 37 1.81 18.75 6.42
CA LEU A 37 1.60 19.71 7.52
C LEU A 37 2.74 19.67 8.55
N ALA A 38 3.48 18.58 8.65
CA ALA A 38 4.51 18.34 9.64
C ALA A 38 5.88 18.95 9.31
N ALA A 39 6.04 19.54 8.11
CA ALA A 39 7.28 20.23 7.70
C ALA A 39 7.76 21.29 8.73
N TRP A 40 6.88 21.71 9.63
CA TRP A 40 7.12 22.73 10.66
C TRP A 40 7.65 22.17 11.99
N THR A 41 7.57 20.86 12.28
CA THR A 41 8.06 20.27 13.54
C THR A 41 8.70 18.90 13.34
N ALA A 42 9.95 18.74 13.80
CA ALA A 42 10.71 17.49 13.68
C ALA A 42 9.99 16.27 14.29
N ALA A 43 9.27 16.46 15.40
CA ALA A 43 8.50 15.41 16.04
C ALA A 43 7.34 14.89 15.16
N ALA A 44 6.65 15.78 14.45
CA ALA A 44 5.55 15.40 13.56
C ALA A 44 6.08 14.68 12.30
N VAL A 45 7.26 15.06 11.79
CA VAL A 45 7.94 14.35 10.71
C VAL A 45 8.29 12.92 11.13
N VAL A 46 8.88 12.74 12.32
CA VAL A 46 9.21 11.41 12.85
C VAL A 46 7.96 10.54 13.00
N ALA A 47 6.90 11.08 13.59
CA ALA A 47 5.63 10.36 13.74
C ALA A 47 5.03 9.96 12.37
N GLY A 48 5.04 10.87 11.40
CA GLY A 48 4.57 10.63 10.03
C GLY A 48 5.35 9.54 9.32
N VAL A 49 6.70 9.57 9.38
CA VAL A 49 7.56 8.55 8.77
C VAL A 49 7.34 7.17 9.41
N VAL A 50 7.21 7.10 10.74
CA VAL A 50 6.94 5.83 11.43
C VAL A 50 5.58 5.26 11.03
N LEU A 51 4.55 6.12 10.92
CA LEU A 51 3.24 5.70 10.45
C LEU A 51 3.29 5.21 9.00
N LEU A 52 4.02 5.92 8.14
CA LEU A 52 4.23 5.57 6.74
C LEU A 52 4.93 4.22 6.58
N ASP A 53 6.01 3.96 7.31
CA ASP A 53 6.73 2.67 7.28
C ASP A 53 5.81 1.52 7.74
N CYS A 54 5.02 1.74 8.79
CA CYS A 54 4.07 0.73 9.27
C CYS A 54 2.99 0.43 8.20
N ALA A 55 2.43 1.46 7.57
CA ALA A 55 1.42 1.33 6.53
C ALA A 55 1.98 0.61 5.28
N LEU A 56 3.17 1.02 4.83
CA LEU A 56 3.86 0.41 3.69
C LEU A 56 4.16 -1.07 3.92
N ARG A 57 4.73 -1.42 5.08
CA ARG A 57 5.02 -2.82 5.41
C ARG A 57 3.75 -3.67 5.51
N ALA A 58 2.68 -3.14 6.11
CA ALA A 58 1.40 -3.83 6.20
C ALA A 58 0.81 -4.12 4.80
N ALA A 59 0.81 -3.12 3.92
CA ALA A 59 0.33 -3.26 2.54
C ALA A 59 1.16 -4.30 1.76
N MET A 60 2.47 -4.25 1.89
CA MET A 60 3.39 -5.16 1.19
C MET A 60 3.20 -6.61 1.65
N VAL A 61 3.09 -6.86 2.95
CA VAL A 61 2.84 -8.22 3.49
C VAL A 61 1.49 -8.76 3.04
N ALA A 62 0.44 -7.93 3.06
CA ALA A 62 -0.89 -8.35 2.59
C ALA A 62 -0.87 -8.68 1.08
N ASN A 63 -0.20 -7.86 0.27
CA ASN A 63 -0.09 -8.09 -1.18
C ASN A 63 0.74 -9.35 -1.49
N GLN A 64 1.86 -9.55 -0.79
CA GLN A 64 2.69 -10.75 -0.94
C GLN A 64 1.94 -12.01 -0.54
N THR A 65 1.13 -11.94 0.53
CA THR A 65 0.26 -13.05 0.94
C THR A 65 -0.77 -13.36 -0.15
N LEU A 66 -1.39 -12.34 -0.74
CA LEU A 66 -2.37 -12.49 -1.83
C LEU A 66 -1.78 -13.26 -3.02
N VAL A 67 -0.62 -12.81 -3.49
CA VAL A 67 0.12 -13.42 -4.61
C VAL A 67 0.51 -14.86 -4.29
N ASN A 68 1.04 -15.12 -3.10
CA ASN A 68 1.46 -16.46 -2.69
C ASN A 68 0.29 -17.44 -2.48
N THR A 69 -0.89 -16.95 -2.12
CA THR A 69 -2.11 -17.78 -2.02
C THR A 69 -2.73 -18.10 -3.37
N ALA A 70 -2.53 -17.24 -4.39
CA ALA A 70 -3.10 -17.44 -5.72
C ALA A 70 -2.36 -18.51 -6.54
N VAL A 71 -1.05 -18.69 -6.31
CA VAL A 71 -0.22 -19.67 -7.05
C VAL A 71 0.62 -20.52 -6.08
N PRO A 72 -0.01 -21.42 -5.31
CA PRO A 72 0.67 -22.20 -4.28
C PRO A 72 1.76 -23.13 -4.83
N ASP A 73 1.62 -23.63 -6.06
CA ASP A 73 2.58 -24.53 -6.71
C ASP A 73 3.86 -23.83 -7.24
N SER A 74 3.88 -22.50 -7.35
CA SER A 74 4.99 -21.76 -7.99
C SER A 74 5.42 -20.53 -7.19
N ARG A 75 5.45 -20.65 -5.86
CA ARG A 75 5.81 -19.55 -4.95
C ARG A 75 7.14 -18.88 -5.31
N ALA A 76 8.17 -19.64 -5.69
CA ALA A 76 9.48 -19.07 -6.05
C ALA A 76 9.40 -18.14 -7.27
N ARG A 77 8.60 -18.50 -8.28
CA ARG A 77 8.39 -17.71 -9.50
C ARG A 77 7.56 -16.47 -9.21
N ALA A 78 6.45 -16.65 -8.48
CA ALA A 78 5.58 -15.55 -8.05
C ALA A 78 6.31 -14.50 -7.20
N ASN A 79 7.22 -14.94 -6.32
CA ASN A 79 7.99 -14.03 -5.48
C ASN A 79 9.07 -13.26 -6.28
N THR A 80 9.59 -13.87 -7.35
CA THR A 80 10.53 -13.20 -8.27
C THR A 80 9.80 -12.14 -9.09
N ASP A 81 8.65 -12.49 -9.68
CA ASP A 81 7.81 -11.54 -10.42
C ASP A 81 7.34 -10.41 -9.49
N PHE A 82 6.92 -10.71 -8.27
CA PHE A 82 6.58 -9.68 -7.29
C PHE A 82 7.77 -8.76 -6.99
N GLY A 83 8.96 -9.33 -6.81
CA GLY A 83 10.19 -8.58 -6.59
C GLY A 83 10.51 -7.61 -7.73
N THR A 84 10.46 -8.06 -8.99
CA THR A 84 10.77 -7.18 -10.14
C THR A 84 9.82 -5.99 -10.23
N HIS A 85 8.53 -6.19 -9.94
CA HIS A 85 7.55 -5.10 -9.89
C HIS A 85 7.82 -4.12 -8.74
N VAL A 86 8.11 -4.63 -7.54
CA VAL A 86 8.41 -3.80 -6.37
C VAL A 86 9.68 -2.96 -6.61
N TRP A 87 10.74 -3.57 -7.14
CA TRP A 87 11.99 -2.87 -7.41
C TRP A 87 11.84 -1.83 -8.52
N GLY A 88 11.11 -2.15 -9.60
CA GLY A 88 10.79 -1.19 -10.66
C GLY A 88 9.96 -0.01 -10.16
N GLY A 89 8.97 -0.28 -9.29
CA GLY A 89 8.19 0.75 -8.61
C GLY A 89 9.04 1.65 -7.73
N ASN A 90 9.95 1.07 -6.92
CA ASN A 90 10.84 1.81 -6.04
C ASN A 90 11.80 2.73 -6.82
N ALA A 91 12.39 2.25 -7.92
CA ALA A 91 13.27 3.04 -8.77
C ALA A 91 12.53 4.24 -9.38
N THR A 92 11.34 3.99 -9.94
CA THR A 92 10.49 5.03 -10.53
C THR A 92 10.03 6.05 -9.48
N GLY A 93 9.62 5.57 -8.30
CA GLY A 93 9.23 6.43 -7.18
C GLY A 93 10.37 7.29 -6.66
N ALA A 94 11.58 6.75 -6.53
CA ALA A 94 12.76 7.50 -6.10
C ALA A 94 13.14 8.59 -7.11
N PHE A 95 13.06 8.30 -8.42
CA PHE A 95 13.28 9.29 -9.46
C PHE A 95 12.23 10.42 -9.40
N LEU A 96 10.94 10.07 -9.35
CA LEU A 96 9.85 11.05 -9.25
C LEU A 96 9.95 11.91 -7.99
N ALA A 97 10.26 11.30 -6.84
CA ALA A 97 10.44 12.02 -5.59
C ALA A 97 11.63 12.99 -5.65
N SER A 98 12.76 12.54 -6.19
CA SER A 98 13.96 13.38 -6.33
C SER A 98 13.72 14.55 -7.29
N TRP A 99 13.05 14.28 -8.42
CA TRP A 99 12.70 15.30 -9.41
C TRP A 99 11.70 16.32 -8.85
N ALA A 100 10.63 15.86 -8.19
CA ALA A 100 9.63 16.72 -7.57
C ALA A 100 10.23 17.59 -6.47
N TYR A 101 11.12 17.03 -5.64
CA TYR A 101 11.83 17.77 -4.61
C TYR A 101 12.72 18.86 -5.19
N ALA A 102 13.48 18.55 -6.25
CA ALA A 102 14.40 19.51 -6.88
C ALA A 102 13.69 20.72 -7.50
N GLN A 103 12.47 20.53 -8.03
CA GLN A 103 11.73 21.59 -8.72
C GLN A 103 10.79 22.39 -7.80
N PHE A 104 10.14 21.72 -6.85
CA PHE A 104 9.01 22.29 -6.10
C PHE A 104 9.11 22.05 -4.58
N GLY A 105 10.19 21.44 -4.11
CA GLY A 105 10.46 21.19 -2.70
C GLY A 105 9.60 20.08 -2.07
N TRP A 106 9.58 20.07 -0.74
CA TRP A 106 8.99 19.00 0.07
C TRP A 106 7.49 18.75 -0.19
N LEU A 107 6.73 19.82 -0.41
CA LEU A 107 5.28 19.72 -0.62
C LEU A 107 4.93 18.97 -1.91
N ALA A 108 5.73 19.10 -2.97
CA ALA A 108 5.49 18.37 -4.20
C ALA A 108 5.76 16.87 -4.06
N VAL A 109 6.75 16.48 -3.26
CA VAL A 109 6.98 15.06 -2.93
C VAL A 109 5.76 14.47 -2.21
N CYS A 110 5.22 15.21 -1.24
CA CYS A 110 4.01 14.80 -0.52
C CYS A 110 2.81 14.71 -1.45
N ALA A 111 2.64 15.66 -2.37
CA ALA A 111 1.54 15.67 -3.33
C ALA A 111 1.61 14.48 -4.31
N VAL A 112 2.79 14.22 -4.89
CA VAL A 112 3.02 13.07 -5.78
C VAL A 112 2.69 11.76 -5.07
N ALA A 113 3.15 11.61 -3.82
CA ALA A 113 2.92 10.38 -3.06
C ALA A 113 1.47 10.24 -2.56
N ALA A 114 0.78 11.34 -2.26
CA ALA A 114 -0.65 11.35 -1.96
C ALA A 114 -1.48 10.94 -3.19
N VAL A 115 -1.16 11.47 -4.38
CA VAL A 115 -1.80 11.08 -5.64
C VAL A 115 -1.56 9.60 -5.94
N ALA A 116 -0.33 9.11 -5.79
CA ALA A 116 -0.02 7.70 -5.98
C ALA A 116 -0.82 6.79 -5.02
N SER A 117 -0.91 7.18 -3.75
CA SER A 117 -1.70 6.45 -2.74
C SER A 117 -3.20 6.48 -3.05
N ALA A 118 -3.73 7.61 -3.53
CA ALA A 118 -5.12 7.76 -3.95
C ALA A 118 -5.45 6.91 -5.18
N THR A 119 -4.57 6.89 -6.18
CA THR A 119 -4.73 6.04 -7.37
C THR A 119 -4.71 4.57 -7.00
N ALA A 120 -3.80 4.14 -6.11
CA ALA A 120 -3.77 2.77 -5.60
C ALA A 120 -5.08 2.40 -4.87
N LEU A 121 -5.61 3.31 -4.05
CA LEU A 121 -6.89 3.12 -3.37
C LEU A 121 -8.07 3.03 -4.36
N ALA A 122 -8.07 3.87 -5.40
CA ALA A 122 -9.09 3.86 -6.45
C ALA A 122 -9.05 2.56 -7.26
N ILE A 123 -7.86 2.07 -7.63
CA ILE A 123 -7.69 0.78 -8.31
C ILE A 123 -8.16 -0.38 -7.42
N HIS A 124 -7.80 -0.36 -6.13
CA HIS A 124 -8.23 -1.39 -5.18
C HIS A 124 -9.76 -1.44 -5.04
N TRP A 125 -10.42 -0.27 -5.04
CA TRP A 125 -11.89 -0.18 -5.05
C TRP A 125 -12.51 -0.61 -6.39
N ALA A 126 -11.90 -0.29 -7.52
CA ALA A 126 -12.38 -0.66 -8.84
C ALA A 126 -12.26 -2.18 -9.11
N GLY A 127 -11.12 -2.79 -8.76
CA GLY A 127 -10.89 -4.24 -8.87
C GLY A 127 -11.74 -5.09 -7.91
N GLY A 128 -12.33 -4.47 -6.88
CA GLY A 128 -13.32 -5.11 -6.03
C GLY A 128 -14.61 -5.51 -6.75
N ARG A 129 -14.91 -4.87 -7.90
CA ARG A 129 -16.15 -5.07 -8.66
C ARG A 129 -16.16 -6.31 -9.56
N GLU A 130 -14.99 -6.85 -9.89
CA GLU A 130 -14.87 -7.95 -10.88
C GLU A 130 -15.10 -9.34 -10.26
N SER A 131 -14.95 -9.48 -8.94
CA SER A 131 -15.19 -10.78 -8.26
C SER A 131 -16.67 -11.11 -8.01
N GLY A 132 -17.59 -10.21 -8.39
CA GLY A 132 -19.04 -10.48 -8.33
C GLY A 132 -19.59 -11.20 -9.56
N ALA A 133 -18.83 -11.31 -10.65
CA ALA A 133 -19.34 -11.82 -11.93
C ALA A 133 -18.99 -13.29 -12.22
N THR A 134 -18.00 -13.88 -11.52
CA THR A 134 -17.57 -15.27 -11.75
C THR A 134 -18.20 -16.30 -10.80
N ALA A 135 -18.89 -15.88 -9.74
CA ALA A 135 -19.52 -16.82 -8.79
C ALA A 135 -20.88 -17.37 -9.27
N THR A 136 -21.47 -16.82 -10.34
CA THR A 136 -22.79 -17.25 -10.84
C THR A 136 -22.71 -18.22 -12.03
N GLY A 137 -21.52 -18.48 -12.57
CA GLY A 137 -21.32 -19.33 -13.76
C GLY A 137 -21.05 -20.82 -13.47
N ASP A 138 -20.65 -21.16 -12.24
CA ASP A 138 -20.23 -22.53 -11.88
C ASP A 138 -21.30 -23.32 -11.10
N ALA A 139 -22.46 -22.70 -10.82
CA ALA A 139 -23.61 -23.37 -10.20
C ALA A 139 -24.61 -23.93 -11.23
N ALA A 140 -24.25 -23.93 -12.52
CA ALA A 140 -25.11 -24.33 -13.64
C ALA A 140 -24.49 -25.42 -14.55
N ARG A 141 -23.52 -26.19 -14.04
CA ARG A 141 -22.98 -27.38 -14.71
C ARG A 141 -23.07 -28.61 -13.83
#